data_AF-A0A9P0M935-F1
#
_entry.id   AF-A0A9P0M935-F1
#
_cell.length_a   1.000
_cell.length_b   1.000
_cell.length_c   1.000
_cell.angle_alpha   90.00
_cell.angle_beta   90.00
_cell.angle_gamma   90.00
#
_symmetry.space_group_name_H-M   'P 1'
#
loop_
_entity.id
_entity.type
_entity.pdbx_description
1 polymer ?
#
loop_
_entity_poly.entity_id
_entity_poly.type
_entity_poly.pdbx_seq_one_letter_code
_entity_poly.pdbx_strand_id
1 'polypeptide(L)'
;MPGMCGVDLSDNYLHFYGIARTRVKEYYTKMFLHFLSVTTLNVFQIYKKNGGKLKRLNFLPELGEKIVEKYGKPLQIKKRSRTPMPTRLTERHFPSIIPPTTKAKPTKRCVVCADRKM
;
A
#
# COMPACT_ATOMS: atom_id res chain seq x y z
N MET A 1 -13.36 28.93 28.46
CA MET A 1 -12.14 28.25 27.96
C MET A 1 -12.36 27.71 26.54
N PRO A 2 -12.37 28.51 25.45
CA PRO A 2 -12.51 27.96 24.10
C PRO A 2 -11.23 28.21 23.30
N GLY A 3 -10.35 27.22 23.25
CA GLY A 3 -9.10 27.31 22.48
C GLY A 3 -8.29 26.00 22.39
N MET A 4 -8.56 25.02 23.25
CA MET A 4 -7.72 23.83 23.38
C MET A 4 -8.06 22.68 22.42
N CYS A 5 -9.17 22.73 21.67
CA CYS A 5 -9.62 21.61 20.85
C CYS A 5 -9.19 21.69 19.37
N GLY A 6 -8.48 22.75 18.97
CA GLY A 6 -8.06 22.96 17.58
C GLY A 6 -7.11 21.88 17.07
N VAL A 7 -6.18 21.45 17.94
CA VAL A 7 -5.21 20.38 17.64
C VAL A 7 -5.93 19.05 17.50
N ASP A 8 -6.74 18.67 18.49
CA ASP A 8 -7.53 17.43 18.47
C ASP A 8 -8.47 17.34 17.25
N LEU A 9 -9.10 18.46 16.89
CA LEU A 9 -9.94 18.53 15.68
C LEU A 9 -9.11 18.28 14.42
N SER A 10 -7.93 18.88 14.32
CA SER A 10 -7.04 18.70 13.17
C SER A 10 -6.53 17.26 13.07
N ASP A 11 -6.18 16.64 14.19
CA ASP A 11 -5.76 15.23 14.26
C ASP A 11 -6.90 14.30 13.86
N ASN A 12 -8.13 14.60 14.29
CA ASN A 12 -9.31 13.86 13.88
C ASN A 12 -9.52 13.95 12.35
N TYR A 13 -9.37 15.14 11.76
CA TYR A 13 -9.43 15.31 10.30
C TYR A 13 -8.33 14.57 9.56
N LEU A 14 -7.13 14.45 10.14
CA LEU A 14 -6.01 13.69 9.55
C LEU A 14 -6.24 12.19 9.64
N HIS A 15 -6.84 11.72 10.74
CA HIS A 15 -7.13 10.30 10.95
C HIS A 15 -8.06 9.72 9.88
N PHE A 16 -9.16 10.40 9.57
CA PHE A 16 -10.16 9.90 8.59
C PHE A 16 -9.64 9.80 7.15
N TYR A 17 -8.61 10.58 6.78
CA TYR A 17 -8.06 10.65 5.42
C TYR A 17 -6.55 10.37 5.39
N GLY A 18 -6.05 9.58 6.33
CA GLY A 18 -4.63 9.29 6.45
C GLY A 18 -4.08 8.59 5.21
N ILE A 19 -3.10 9.22 4.55
CA ILE A 19 -2.39 8.62 3.40
C ILE A 19 -1.42 7.53 3.89
N ALA A 20 -0.93 7.67 5.13
CA ALA A 20 -0.04 6.72 5.76
C ALA A 20 -0.72 5.35 5.97
N ARG A 21 -0.19 4.31 5.33
CA ARG A 21 -0.64 2.92 5.55
C ARG A 21 0.17 2.27 6.67
N THR A 22 -0.44 1.34 7.39
CA THR A 22 0.16 0.58 8.51
C THR A 22 1.42 -0.22 8.16
N ARG A 23 1.73 -0.41 6.87
CA ARG A 23 2.88 -1.22 6.40
C ARG A 23 4.06 -0.41 5.85
N VAL A 24 4.18 0.87 6.19
CA VAL A 24 5.37 1.66 5.84
C VAL A 24 6.49 1.32 6.83
N LYS A 25 7.47 0.52 6.39
CA LYS A 25 8.57 0.04 7.24
C LYS A 25 9.56 1.14 7.64
N GLU A 26 9.66 2.18 6.81
CA GLU A 26 10.72 3.18 6.92
C GLU A 26 10.16 4.48 7.50
N TYR A 27 10.77 4.96 8.59
CA TYR A 27 10.28 6.10 9.37
C TYR A 27 10.19 7.39 8.55
N TYR A 28 11.18 7.67 7.70
CA TYR A 28 11.16 8.86 6.85
C TYR A 28 9.96 8.85 5.88
N THR A 29 9.59 7.68 5.37
CA THR A 29 8.43 7.55 4.47
C THR A 29 7.14 7.83 5.25
N LYS A 30 7.05 7.36 6.49
CA LYS A 30 5.93 7.68 7.38
C LYS A 30 5.81 9.19 7.62
N MET A 31 6.92 9.87 7.89
CA MET A 31 6.94 11.32 8.07
C MET A 31 6.55 12.08 6.80
N PHE A 32 7.07 11.68 5.65
CA PHE A 32 6.71 12.27 4.37
C PHE A 32 5.20 12.13 4.08
N LEU A 33 4.62 10.96 4.31
CA LEU A 33 3.18 10.74 4.08
C LEU A 33 2.31 11.52 5.07
N HIS A 34 2.76 11.67 6.31
CA HIS A 34 2.09 12.53 7.29
C HIS A 34 2.14 13.99 6.85
N PHE A 35 3.32 14.48 6.44
CA PHE A 35 3.48 15.83 5.90
C PHE A 35 2.54 16.08 4.73
N LEU A 36 2.48 15.15 3.77
CA LEU A 36 1.56 15.24 2.62
C LEU A 36 0.08 15.31 3.06
N SER A 37 -0.30 14.57 4.09
CA SER A 37 -1.67 14.58 4.63
C SER A 37 -2.03 15.93 5.23
N VAL A 38 -1.10 16.56 5.97
CA VAL A 38 -1.25 17.91 6.55
C VAL A 38 -1.30 18.97 5.45
N THR A 39 -0.38 18.92 4.48
CA THR A 39 -0.36 19.86 3.35
C THR A 39 -1.69 19.83 2.59
N THR A 40 -2.23 18.64 2.34
CA THR A 40 -3.49 18.50 1.59
C THR A 40 -4.69 19.04 2.37
N LEU A 41 -4.69 18.88 3.70
CA LEU A 41 -5.71 19.50 4.57
C LEU A 41 -5.63 21.04 4.51
N ASN A 42 -4.43 21.61 4.57
CA ASN A 42 -4.22 23.06 4.49
C ASN A 42 -4.67 23.62 3.13
N VAL A 43 -4.32 22.96 2.04
CA VAL A 43 -4.77 23.34 0.69
C VAL A 43 -6.30 23.30 0.60
N PHE A 44 -6.95 22.28 1.16
CA PHE A 44 -8.41 22.20 1.20
C PHE A 44 -9.04 23.35 2.01
N GLN A 45 -8.44 23.74 3.14
CA GLN A 45 -8.91 24.88 3.93
C GLN A 45 -8.80 26.19 3.14
N ILE A 46 -7.71 26.41 2.40
CA ILE A 46 -7.54 27.56 1.50
C ILE A 46 -8.62 27.54 0.42
N TYR A 47 -8.84 26.39 -0.22
CA TYR A 47 -9.90 26.22 -1.23
C TYR A 47 -11.28 26.57 -0.67
N LYS A 48 -11.60 26.14 0.56
CA LYS A 48 -12.86 26.49 1.23
C LYS A 48 -12.98 27.99 1.50
N LYS A 49 -11.91 28.63 1.98
CA LYS A 49 -11.88 30.08 2.21
C LYS A 49 -12.08 30.89 0.92
N ASN A 50 -11.65 30.36 -0.22
CA ASN A 50 -11.82 30.97 -1.54
C ASN A 50 -13.20 30.68 -2.17
N GLY A 51 -14.19 30.21 -1.40
CA GLY A 51 -15.56 29.95 -1.89
C GLY A 51 -15.78 28.54 -2.46
N GLY A 52 -14.82 27.63 -2.25
CA GLY A 52 -14.89 26.25 -2.72
C GLY A 52 -16.09 25.46 -2.15
N LYS A 53 -16.92 24.90 -3.03
CA LYS A 53 -18.14 24.17 -2.64
C LYS A 53 -17.92 22.68 -2.42
N LEU A 54 -16.86 22.11 -2.99
CA LEU A 54 -16.61 20.67 -2.89
C LEU A 54 -16.39 20.20 -1.45
N LYS A 55 -16.89 18.99 -1.16
CA LYS A 55 -16.54 18.25 0.06
C LYS A 55 -15.14 17.65 -0.12
N ARG A 56 -14.43 17.43 0.99
CA ARG A 56 -13.05 16.90 0.98
C ARG A 56 -12.91 15.61 0.18
N LEU A 57 -13.88 14.70 0.29
CA LEU A 57 -13.94 13.44 -0.48
C LEU A 57 -13.86 13.63 -2.00
N ASN A 58 -14.49 14.68 -2.53
CA ASN A 58 -14.52 14.94 -3.96
C ASN A 58 -13.36 15.85 -4.39
N PHE A 59 -12.88 16.70 -3.47
CA PHE A 59 -11.74 17.57 -3.69
C PHE A 59 -10.43 16.80 -3.87
N LEU A 60 -10.21 15.73 -3.08
CA LEU A 60 -8.96 14.97 -3.11
C LEU A 60 -8.69 14.27 -4.46
N PRO A 61 -9.65 13.55 -5.07
CA PRO A 61 -9.47 12.99 -6.41
C PRO A 61 -9.19 14.06 -7.46
N GLU A 62 -9.95 15.16 -7.48
CA GLU A 62 -9.77 16.24 -8.46
C GLU A 62 -8.39 16.92 -8.34
N LEU A 63 -7.90 17.10 -7.11
CA LEU A 63 -6.55 17.57 -6.87
C LEU A 63 -5.51 16.58 -7.41
N GLY A 64 -5.72 15.28 -7.18
CA GLY A 64 -4.85 14.22 -7.70
C GLY A 64 -4.80 14.21 -9.23
N GLU A 65 -5.96 14.31 -9.89
CA GLU A 65 -6.08 14.38 -11.34
C GLU A 65 -5.32 15.58 -11.90
N LYS A 66 -5.49 16.78 -11.34
CA LYS A 66 -4.78 18.00 -11.76
C LYS A 66 -3.26 17.91 -11.56
N ILE A 67 -2.81 17.27 -10.48
CA ILE A 67 -1.36 17.05 -10.24
C ILE A 67 -0.81 16.08 -11.31
N VAL A 68 -1.52 15.01 -11.61
CA VAL A 68 -1.12 14.04 -12.64
C VAL A 68 -1.18 14.66 -14.03
N GLU A 69 -2.17 15.49 -14.33
CA GLU A 69 -2.26 16.21 -15.60
C GLU A 69 -1.05 17.15 -15.79
N LYS A 70 -0.66 17.87 -14.74
CA LYS A 70 0.42 18.86 -14.81
C LYS A 70 1.83 18.25 -14.77
N TYR A 71 2.04 17.21 -13.97
CA TYR A 71 3.38 16.65 -13.69
C TYR A 71 3.51 15.17 -14.03
N GLY A 72 2.42 14.51 -14.40
CA GLY A 72 2.42 13.10 -14.76
C GLY A 72 3.22 12.87 -16.03
N LYS A 73 4.19 11.97 -15.94
CA LYS A 73 4.84 11.41 -17.11
C LYS A 73 4.06 10.16 -17.54
N PRO A 74 3.95 9.87 -18.85
CA PRO A 74 3.37 8.62 -19.29
C PRO A 74 4.14 7.47 -18.63
N LEU A 75 3.45 6.69 -17.81
CA LEU A 75 4.02 5.47 -17.25
C LEU A 75 4.31 4.55 -18.43
N GLN A 76 5.59 4.27 -18.68
CA GLN A 76 5.96 3.13 -19.51
C GLN A 76 5.59 1.87 -18.74
N ILE A 77 4.32 1.48 -18.84
CA ILE A 77 3.85 0.19 -18.35
C ILE A 77 4.60 -0.85 -19.18
N LYS A 78 5.67 -1.41 -18.61
CA LYS A 78 6.26 -2.64 -19.13
C LYS A 78 5.12 -3.65 -19.14
N LYS A 79 4.57 -3.93 -20.34
CA LYS A 79 3.56 -4.97 -20.51
C LYS A 79 4.10 -6.21 -19.81
N ARG A 80 3.33 -6.79 -18.88
CA ARG A 80 3.67 -8.12 -18.36
C ARG A 80 3.94 -9.00 -19.58
N SER A 81 5.03 -9.77 -19.52
CA SER A 81 5.37 -10.65 -20.63
C SER A 81 4.14 -11.47 -21.00
N ARG A 82 3.73 -11.36 -22.27
CA ARG A 82 2.66 -12.20 -22.83
C ARG A 82 3.15 -13.62 -23.07
N THR A 83 4.46 -13.87 -22.95
CA THR A 83 4.97 -15.22 -22.98
C THR A 83 4.59 -15.91 -21.66
N PRO A 84 3.85 -17.02 -21.72
CA PRO A 84 3.69 -17.85 -20.53
C PRO A 84 5.10 -18.26 -20.07
N MET A 85 5.38 -18.19 -18.78
CA MET A 85 6.55 -18.87 -18.20
C MET A 85 6.14 -20.34 -18.01
N PRO A 86 6.49 -21.27 -18.92
CA PRO A 86 6.12 -22.68 -18.79
C PRO A 86 6.72 -23.31 -17.54
N THR A 87 7.83 -22.76 -17.02
CA THR A 87 8.45 -23.17 -15.76
C THR A 87 7.47 -23.13 -14.59
N ARG A 88 6.55 -22.15 -14.52
CA ARG A 88 5.51 -22.13 -13.47
C ARG A 88 4.57 -23.34 -13.53
N LEU A 89 4.41 -23.96 -14.69
CA LEU A 89 3.54 -25.13 -14.93
C LEU A 89 4.27 -26.46 -14.74
N THR A 90 5.60 -26.46 -14.70
CA THR A 90 6.43 -27.67 -14.53
C THR A 90 7.26 -27.67 -13.24
N GLU A 91 7.32 -26.56 -12.51
CA GLU A 91 8.07 -26.42 -11.26
C GLU A 91 7.37 -27.10 -10.06
N ARG A 92 8.12 -27.17 -8.95
CA ARG A 92 7.81 -27.90 -7.69
C ARG A 92 6.63 -27.35 -6.88
N HIS A 93 5.71 -26.63 -7.51
CA HIS A 93 4.50 -26.11 -6.88
C HIS A 93 3.33 -27.09 -6.90
N PHE A 94 3.39 -28.14 -7.73
CA PHE A 94 2.37 -29.18 -7.75
C PHE A 94 2.63 -30.23 -6.66
N PRO A 95 1.59 -30.62 -5.89
CA PRO A 95 1.70 -31.75 -4.97
C PRO A 95 2.09 -33.02 -5.74
N SER A 96 3.29 -33.55 -5.47
CA SER A 96 3.71 -34.85 -5.99
C SER A 96 3.34 -35.95 -4.99
N ILE A 97 2.88 -37.09 -5.49
CA ILE A 97 2.65 -38.28 -4.66
C ILE A 97 3.99 -38.71 -4.06
N ILE A 98 4.00 -39.06 -2.78
CA ILE A 98 5.17 -39.60 -2.09
C ILE A 98 5.21 -41.10 -2.38
N PRO A 99 6.30 -41.65 -2.95
CA PRO A 99 6.38 -43.07 -3.24
C PRO A 99 6.24 -43.90 -1.94
N PRO A 100 5.72 -45.14 -2.03
CA PRO A 100 5.63 -46.02 -0.89
C PRO A 100 7.03 -46.27 -0.30
N THR A 101 7.13 -46.19 1.01
CA THR A 101 8.34 -46.53 1.78
C THR A 101 7.97 -47.56 2.83
N THR A 102 8.92 -47.96 3.68
CA THR A 102 8.69 -48.88 4.81
C THR A 102 7.65 -48.38 5.83
N LYS A 103 7.22 -47.11 5.75
CA LYS A 103 6.19 -46.53 6.61
C LYS A 103 4.81 -46.66 5.98
N ALA A 104 3.82 -47.07 6.78
CA ALA A 104 2.42 -47.12 6.37
C ALA A 104 1.83 -45.77 5.89
N LYS A 105 2.39 -44.65 6.38
CA LYS A 105 2.04 -43.29 5.93
C LYS A 105 3.32 -42.52 5.58
N PRO A 106 3.77 -42.55 4.31
CA PRO A 106 4.99 -41.87 3.90
C PRO A 106 4.80 -40.35 3.94
N THR A 107 5.72 -39.64 4.61
CA THR A 107 5.71 -38.18 4.73
C THR A 107 7.06 -37.58 4.31
N LYS A 108 7.05 -36.38 3.74
CA LYS A 108 8.28 -35.63 3.43
C LYS A 108 8.73 -34.86 4.68
N ARG A 109 10.05 -34.79 4.92
CA ARG A 109 10.60 -33.84 5.91
C ARG A 109 10.48 -32.42 5.36
N CYS A 110 10.13 -31.47 6.24
CA CYS A 110 10.12 -30.05 5.90
C CYS A 110 11.54 -29.63 5.48
N VAL A 111 11.68 -28.96 4.32
CA VAL A 111 12.99 -28.51 3.79
C VAL A 111 13.73 -27.66 4.82
N VAL A 112 13.02 -26.75 5.50
CA VAL A 112 13.59 -25.89 6.56
C VAL A 112 14.09 -26.69 7.75
N CYS A 113 13.42 -27.80 8.10
CA CYS A 113 13.82 -28.64 9.22
C CYS A 113 14.91 -29.66 8.83
N ALA A 114 15.00 -30.01 7.55
CA ALA A 114 16.04 -30.90 7.04
C ALA A 114 17.40 -30.18 6.89
N ASP A 115 17.38 -28.88 6.58
CA ASP A 115 18.60 -28.06 6.42
C ASP A 115 19.20 -27.59 7.74
N ARG A 116 18.46 -27.65 8.84
CA ARG A 116 19.04 -27.48 10.18
C ARG A 116 19.76 -28.78 10.57
N LYS A 117 21.07 -28.85 10.32
CA LYS A 117 21.94 -29.80 11.02
C LYS A 117 21.87 -29.48 12.52
N MET A 118 21.28 -30.38 13.29
CA MET A 118 21.56 -30.49 14.72
C MET A 118 22.85 -31.26 14.90
#